data_AF-A0A444E8V8-F1
#
_entry.id   AF-A0A444E8V8-F1
#
_cell.length_a   1.000
_cell.length_b   1.000
_cell.length_c   1.000
_cell.angle_alpha   90.00
_cell.angle_beta   90.00
_cell.angle_gamma   90.00
#
_symmetry.space_group_name_H-M   'P 1'
#
loop_
_entity.id
_entity.type
_entity.pdbx_description
1 polymer ?
#
loop_
_entity_poly.entity_id
_entity_poly.type
_entity_poly.pdbx_seq_one_letter_code
_entity_poly.pdbx_strand_id
1 'polypeptide(L)'
;MGNCMERCATRKPGEETEAEKGDGGVTTDQAGGCKVKILLTRKELQWLVLRLKEKREQRLEDVLVEMGRKMEKGRGKCKGWKPTLESIVEIPETRDEEVV
;
A
#
# COMPACT_ATOMS: atom_id res chain seq x y z
N MET A 1 -17.63 10.02 2.56
CA MET A 1 -16.66 9.05 3.10
C MET A 1 -15.31 9.39 2.50
N GLY A 2 -14.47 10.10 3.25
CA GLY A 2 -13.11 10.43 2.82
C GLY A 2 -12.13 9.51 3.52
N ASN A 3 -11.28 8.80 2.79
CA ASN A 3 -10.15 8.10 3.38
C ASN A 3 -9.19 9.14 3.96
N CYS A 4 -9.25 9.35 5.28
CA CYS A 4 -8.26 10.12 6.01
C CYS A 4 -6.94 9.36 6.00
N MET A 5 -6.09 9.65 5.01
CA MET A 5 -4.68 9.29 5.08
C MET A 5 -4.05 10.21 6.12
N GLU A 6 -3.96 9.70 7.35
CA GLU A 6 -3.44 10.44 8.49
C GLU A 6 -1.98 10.82 8.20
N ARG A 7 -1.72 12.12 8.12
CA ARG A 7 -0.35 12.62 7.94
C ARG A 7 0.39 12.34 9.24
N CYS A 8 1.28 11.35 9.24
CA CYS A 8 2.17 11.09 10.36
C CYS A 8 3.00 12.35 10.64
N ALA A 9 2.57 13.16 11.62
CA ALA A 9 3.37 14.23 12.17
C ALA A 9 4.53 13.59 12.95
N THR A 10 5.75 14.09 12.70
CA THR A 10 7.00 13.67 13.34
C THR A 10 6.84 13.59 14.87
N ARG A 11 6.58 12.40 15.41
CA ARG A 11 6.66 12.17 16.86
C ARG A 11 8.11 11.90 17.23
N LYS A 12 8.58 12.58 18.29
CA LYS A 12 9.92 12.43 18.85
C LYS A 12 10.12 10.99 19.36
N PRO A 13 11.34 10.43 19.29
CA PRO A 13 11.60 9.04 19.62
C PRO A 13 11.66 8.87 21.15
N GLY A 14 11.01 7.81 21.64
CA GLY A 14 11.12 7.38 23.03
C GLY A 14 9.81 6.75 23.54
N GLU A 15 9.45 5.58 23.03
CA GLU A 15 9.02 4.44 23.85
C GLU A 15 8.88 3.20 22.95
N GLU A 16 9.52 2.13 23.38
CA GLU A 16 9.62 0.84 22.70
C GLU A 16 8.44 -0.01 23.17
N THR A 17 7.55 -0.43 22.26
CA THR A 17 6.70 -1.59 22.51
C THR A 17 6.41 -2.27 21.18
N GLU A 18 6.78 -3.54 21.12
CA GLU A 18 6.46 -4.47 20.04
C GLU A 18 4.94 -4.50 19.82
N ALA A 19 4.51 -4.21 18.60
CA ALA A 19 3.14 -4.41 18.17
C ALA A 19 3.13 -4.98 16.74
N GLU A 20 3.31 -6.29 16.65
CA GLU A 20 2.68 -7.07 15.59
C GLU A 20 1.16 -6.97 15.74
N LYS A 21 0.50 -6.28 14.81
CA LYS A 21 -0.76 -6.69 14.13
C LYS A 21 -1.47 -5.49 13.52
N GLY A 22 -1.77 -5.61 12.23
CA GLY A 22 -2.60 -4.68 11.49
C GLY A 22 -2.35 -4.81 10.00
N ASP A 23 -3.11 -5.70 9.36
CA ASP A 23 -3.26 -5.80 7.92
C ASP A 23 -3.72 -4.42 7.39
N GLY A 24 -2.79 -3.62 6.85
CA GLY A 24 -3.01 -2.22 6.47
C GLY A 24 -2.23 -1.15 7.27
N GLY A 25 -1.20 -1.51 8.05
CA GLY A 25 -0.42 -0.56 8.85
C GLY A 25 0.66 0.23 8.07
N VAL A 26 0.61 1.56 8.15
CA VAL A 26 1.77 2.43 7.88
C VAL A 26 2.88 2.05 8.86
N THR A 27 4.00 1.58 8.34
CA THR A 27 5.19 1.30 9.16
C THR A 27 6.13 2.50 9.05
N THR A 28 6.52 3.05 10.19
CA THR A 28 7.52 4.12 10.26
C THR A 28 8.87 3.46 10.47
N ASP A 29 9.70 3.43 9.44
CA ASP A 29 11.10 3.02 9.54
C ASP A 29 11.89 4.07 10.36
N GLN A 30 12.91 3.62 11.10
CA GLN A 30 13.75 4.45 11.98
C GLN A 30 14.41 5.65 11.27
N ALA A 31 14.38 5.69 9.93
CA ALA A 31 14.85 6.80 9.10
C ALA A 31 13.80 7.92 8.88
N GLY A 32 12.61 7.84 9.47
CA GLY A 32 11.54 8.83 9.28
C GLY A 32 10.83 8.75 7.93
N GLY A 33 10.96 7.61 7.23
CA GLY A 33 10.19 7.27 6.05
C GLY A 33 8.79 6.77 6.39
N CYS A 34 7.85 6.94 5.47
CA CYS A 34 6.52 6.35 5.55
C CYS A 34 6.43 5.25 4.50
N LYS A 35 6.27 4.00 4.93
CA LYS A 35 6.01 2.87 4.03
C LYS A 35 4.51 2.57 4.01
N VAL A 36 3.95 2.58 2.80
CA VAL A 36 2.56 2.23 2.53
C VAL A 36 2.51 0.86 1.86
N LYS A 37 1.69 -0.04 2.40
CA LYS A 37 1.31 -1.30 1.75
C LYS A 37 -0.16 -1.22 1.35
N ILE A 38 -0.45 -1.63 0.12
CA ILE A 38 -1.81 -1.73 -0.41
C ILE A 38 -2.05 -3.20 -0.71
N LEU A 39 -3.07 -3.77 -0.09
CA LEU A 39 -3.48 -5.14 -0.29
C LEU A 39 -4.71 -5.14 -1.20
N LEU A 40 -4.75 -6.07 -2.14
CA LEU A 40 -5.83 -6.21 -3.10
C LEU A 40 -6.21 -7.68 -3.18
N THR A 41 -7.50 -7.96 -3.08
CA THR A 41 -8.08 -9.25 -3.47
C THR A 41 -7.89 -9.48 -4.96
N ARG A 42 -8.02 -10.73 -5.42
CA ARG A 42 -7.95 -11.04 -6.85
C ARG A 42 -8.99 -10.27 -7.66
N LYS A 43 -10.19 -10.06 -7.10
CA LYS A 43 -11.27 -9.31 -7.74
C LYS A 43 -10.91 -7.83 -7.89
N GLU A 44 -10.38 -7.21 -6.85
CA GLU A 44 -9.97 -5.79 -6.88
C GLU A 44 -8.79 -5.57 -7.83
N LEU A 45 -7.81 -6.49 -7.83
CA LEU A 45 -6.68 -6.41 -8.75
C LEU A 45 -7.13 -6.54 -10.22
N GLN A 46 -8.04 -7.46 -10.52
CA GLN A 46 -8.61 -7.60 -11.86
C GLN A 46 -9.36 -6.33 -12.28
N TRP A 47 -10.18 -5.79 -11.38
CA TRP A 47 -10.91 -4.54 -11.63
C TRP A 47 -9.97 -3.37 -11.89
N LEU A 48 -8.88 -3.24 -11.12
CA LEU A 48 -7.85 -2.23 -11.34
C LEU A 48 -7.22 -2.36 -12.73
N VAL A 49 -6.82 -3.58 -13.13
CA VAL A 49 -6.21 -3.82 -14.45
C VAL A 49 -7.17 -3.50 -15.58
N LEU A 50 -8.44 -3.88 -15.46
CA LEU A 50 -9.47 -3.51 -16.45
C LEU A 50 -9.60 -1.99 -16.56
N ARG A 51 -9.63 -1.29 -15.43
CA ARG A 51 -9.76 0.17 -15.41
C ARG A 51 -8.56 0.88 -16.05
N LEU A 52 -7.36 0.34 -15.91
CA LEU A 52 -6.15 0.87 -16.55
C LEU A 52 -6.19 0.69 -18.07
N LYS A 53 -6.67 -0.47 -18.53
CA LYS A 53 -6.86 -0.76 -19.95
C LYS A 53 -7.87 0.20 -20.59
N GLU A 54 -9.04 0.38 -19.96
CA GLU A 54 -10.09 1.27 -20.47
C GLU A 54 -9.65 2.74 -20.59
N LYS A 55 -8.90 3.23 -19.60
CA LYS A 55 -8.58 4.66 -19.52
C LYS A 55 -7.42 5.08 -20.40
N ARG A 56 -6.37 4.25 -20.51
CA ARG A 56 -5.09 4.63 -21.11
C ARG A 56 -4.33 3.48 -21.77
N GLU A 57 -4.92 2.29 -21.89
CA GLU A 57 -4.22 1.08 -22.37
C GLU A 57 -2.88 0.80 -21.63
N GLN A 58 -2.80 1.20 -20.36
CA GLN A 58 -1.57 1.08 -19.56
C GLN A 58 -1.51 -0.24 -18.79
N ARG A 59 -0.30 -0.78 -18.65
CA ARG A 59 -0.05 -1.91 -17.75
C ARG A 59 0.13 -1.41 -16.32
N LEU A 60 -0.13 -2.28 -15.34
CA LEU A 60 0.04 -1.94 -13.92
C LEU A 60 1.49 -1.55 -13.61
N GLU A 61 2.45 -2.23 -14.23
CA GLU A 61 3.87 -1.98 -14.07
C GLU A 61 4.26 -0.57 -14.53
N ASP A 62 3.66 -0.08 -15.63
CA ASP A 62 3.93 1.26 -16.14
C ASP A 62 3.50 2.34 -15.13
N VAL A 63 2.37 2.09 -14.45
CA VAL A 63 1.85 2.97 -13.39
C VAL A 63 2.81 3.00 -12.20
N LEU A 64 3.34 1.85 -11.77
CA LEU A 64 4.31 1.80 -10.66
C LEU A 64 5.57 2.60 -11.00
N VAL A 65 6.08 2.47 -12.22
CA VAL A 65 7.24 3.25 -12.68
C VAL A 65 6.92 4.74 -12.73
N GLU A 66 5.75 5.13 -13.24
CA GLU A 66 5.31 6.54 -13.25
C GLU A 66 5.18 7.11 -11.83
N MET A 67 4.63 6.31 -10.90
CA MET A 67 4.48 6.69 -9.51
C MET A 67 5.86 6.93 -8.86
N GLY A 68 6.82 6.02 -9.07
CA GLY A 68 8.20 6.17 -8.61
C GLY A 68 8.83 7.47 -9.11
N ARG A 69 8.73 7.73 -10.42
CA ARG A 69 9.24 8.96 -11.04
C ARG A 69 8.58 10.22 -10.48
N LYS A 70 7.27 10.19 -10.20
CA LYS A 70 6.53 11.33 -9.65
C LYS A 70 6.95 11.64 -8.21
N MET A 71 7.17 10.62 -7.40
CA MET A 71 7.61 10.77 -6.01
C MET A 71 9.07 11.23 -5.91
N GLU A 72 9.93 10.82 -6.84
CA GLU A 72 11.30 11.34 -6.94
C GLU A 72 11.34 12.83 -7.30
N LYS A 73 10.43 13.28 -8.18
CA LYS A 73 10.31 14.68 -8.61
C LYS A 73 9.57 15.58 -7.60
N GLY A 74 8.86 15.00 -6.63
CA GLY A 74 8.11 15.72 -5.61
C GLY A 74 9.02 16.42 -4.60
N ARG A 75 8.63 17.63 -4.18
CA ARG A 75 9.35 18.41 -3.14
C ARG A 75 9.29 17.69 -1.79
N GLY A 76 10.23 16.77 -1.53
CA GLY A 76 10.55 16.32 -0.18
C GLY A 76 10.72 14.81 0.00
N LYS A 77 11.95 14.44 0.33
CA LYS A 77 12.34 13.32 1.22
C LYS A 77 12.13 11.87 0.76
N CYS A 78 11.41 11.58 -0.31
CA CYS A 78 11.27 10.20 -0.80
C CYS A 78 12.39 9.78 -1.77
N LYS A 79 13.64 10.20 -1.54
CA LYS A 79 14.79 9.73 -2.33
C LYS A 79 14.92 8.22 -2.13
N GLY A 80 14.85 7.44 -3.20
CA GLY A 80 14.91 5.98 -3.16
C GLY A 80 13.56 5.27 -2.99
N TRP A 81 12.43 5.99 -3.07
CA TRP A 81 11.12 5.33 -3.07
C TRP A 81 10.92 4.52 -4.36
N LYS A 82 10.93 3.20 -4.22
CA LYS A 82 10.77 2.23 -5.30
C LYS A 82 9.50 1.41 -5.04
N PRO A 83 8.37 1.74 -5.67
CA PRO A 83 7.16 0.93 -5.53
C PRO A 83 7.42 -0.46 -6.10
N THR A 84 7.04 -1.49 -5.35
CA THR A 84 7.18 -2.89 -5.73
C THR A 84 5.81 -3.56 -5.69
N LEU A 85 5.65 -4.58 -6.54
CA LEU A 85 4.50 -5.45 -6.53
C LEU A 85 4.93 -6.79 -5.94
N GLU A 86 4.21 -7.26 -4.94
CA GLU A 86 4.41 -8.57 -4.33
C GLU A 86 3.11 -9.36 -4.52
N SER A 87 3.24 -10.65 -4.82
CA SER A 87 2.09 -11.57 -4.87
C SER A 87 2.02 -12.32 -3.56
N ILE A 88 0.83 -12.38 -2.98
CA ILE A 88 0.54 -13.09 -1.73
C ILE A 88 -0.55 -14.13 -1.98
N VAL A 89 -0.61 -15.12 -1.08
CA VAL A 89 -1.71 -16.10 -1.07
C VAL A 89 -2.94 -15.43 -0.50
N GLU A 90 -3.98 -15.34 -1.31
CA GLU A 90 -5.32 -14.96 -0.86
C GLU A 90 -5.96 -16.18 -0.17
N ILE A 91 -6.09 -16.12 1.16
CA ILE A 91 -6.80 -17.14 1.92
C ILE A 91 -8.30 -16.80 1.81
N PRO A 92 -9.15 -17.71 1.31
CA PRO A 92 -10.58 -17.45 1.27
C PRO A 92 -11.09 -17.27 2.71
N GLU A 93 -11.97 -16.28 2.93
CA GLU A 93 -12.74 -16.20 4.17
C GLU A 93 -13.61 -17.46 4.25
N THR A 94 -13.10 -18.50 4.93
CA THR A 94 -13.93 -19.63 5.35
C THR A 94 -14.91 -19.06 6.34
N ARG A 95 -16.19 -19.03 5.95
CA ARG A 95 -17.27 -18.82 6.90
C ARG A 95 -17.22 -19.99 7.88
N ASP A 96 -16.58 -19.79 9.02
CA ASP A 96 -16.82 -20.60 10.22
C ASP A 96 -18.21 -20.23 10.76
N GLU A 97 -19.24 -20.57 10.00
CA GLU A 97 -20.60 -20.69 10.51
C GLU A 97 -21.08 -22.06 10.06
N GLU A 98 -20.73 -23.02 10.92
CA GLU A 98 -21.27 -24.37 10.93
C GLU A 98 -22.78 -24.35 10.70
N VAL A 99 -23.18 -25.17 9.74
CA VAL A 99 -24.49 -25.83 9.72
C VAL A 99 -24.54 -26.76 10.93
N VAL A 100 -25.41 -26.47 11.92
CA VAL A 100 -26.39 -27.41 12.51
C VAL A 100 -27.58 -26.62 13.04
#